data_AF-A0A2S7WG03-F1
#
_entry.id   AF-A0A2S7WG03-F1
#
_cell.length_a   1.000
_cell.length_b   1.000
_cell.length_c   1.000
_cell.angle_alpha   90.00
_cell.angle_beta   90.00
_cell.angle_gamma   90.00
#
_symmetry.space_group_name_H-M   'P 1'
#
loop_
_entity.id
_entity.type
_entity.pdbx_description
1 polymer ?
#
loop_
_entity_poly.entity_id
_entity_poly.type
_entity_poly.pdbx_seq_one_letter_code
_entity_poly.pdbx_strand_id
1 'polypeptide(L)'
;MLLKKTFNWLKSFVFGKSRKQKPKYIYKIVKELPFSPKNNVFYIEGDEKNNDYWYALMICPCGCKQKLTLNLIDDVRPCWSVNFENNIVSVSPSIWRTKNCKSHFWLKRGIVDWV
;
A
#
# COMPACT_ATOMS: atom_id res chain seq x y z
N MET A 1 -34.45 44.74 -10.71
CA MET A 1 -34.90 43.79 -9.68
C MET A 1 -35.19 42.46 -10.37
N LEU A 2 -34.48 41.38 -10.00
CA LEU A 2 -34.84 39.95 -10.20
C LEU A 2 -34.92 39.46 -11.67
N LEU A 3 -34.27 38.38 -12.14
CA LEU A 3 -33.76 37.17 -11.49
C LEU A 3 -32.54 36.59 -12.24
N LYS A 4 -31.59 36.15 -11.42
CA LYS A 4 -30.48 35.24 -11.76
C LYS A 4 -30.99 33.86 -12.20
N LYS A 5 -30.04 33.09 -12.75
CA LYS A 5 -30.07 31.64 -13.04
C LYS A 5 -30.56 31.38 -14.48
N THR A 6 -29.84 30.69 -15.35
CA THR A 6 -29.13 29.43 -15.20
C THR A 6 -28.28 29.21 -16.45
N PHE A 7 -27.01 28.83 -16.34
CA PHE A 7 -26.40 27.76 -17.16
C PHE A 7 -25.00 27.40 -16.63
N ASN A 8 -24.91 27.04 -15.35
CA ASN A 8 -23.72 26.41 -14.77
C ASN A 8 -23.88 24.88 -14.77
N TRP A 9 -24.16 24.29 -15.93
CA TRP A 9 -24.32 22.84 -16.07
C TRP A 9 -23.49 22.24 -17.23
N LEU A 10 -22.36 22.86 -17.57
CA LEU A 10 -21.45 22.33 -18.60
C LEU A 10 -19.95 22.39 -18.23
N LYS A 11 -19.60 22.77 -17.00
CA LYS A 11 -18.20 22.76 -16.51
C LYS A 11 -17.90 21.64 -15.51
N SER A 12 -18.79 20.66 -15.38
CA SER A 12 -18.58 19.51 -14.48
C SER A 12 -18.15 18.24 -15.23
N PHE A 13 -18.20 18.24 -16.56
CA PHE A 13 -18.02 17.03 -17.38
C PHE A 13 -16.67 16.97 -18.12
N VAL A 14 -15.83 18.00 -18.01
CA VAL A 14 -14.51 18.01 -18.66
C VAL A 14 -13.46 18.42 -17.63
N PHE A 15 -12.52 17.52 -17.35
CA PHE A 15 -11.36 17.67 -16.45
C PHE A 15 -11.53 17.35 -14.96
N GLY A 16 -12.15 16.21 -14.64
CA GLY A 16 -11.66 15.40 -13.52
C GLY A 16 -10.30 14.80 -13.86
N LYS A 17 -9.23 15.61 -13.94
CA LYS A 17 -7.85 15.08 -13.99
C LYS A 17 -7.64 14.32 -12.68
N SER A 18 -7.83 13.00 -12.71
CA SER A 18 -7.45 12.11 -11.63
C SER A 18 -6.00 12.41 -11.28
N ARG A 19 -5.79 13.11 -10.17
CA ARG A 19 -4.47 13.53 -9.73
C ARG A 19 -3.78 12.23 -9.29
N LYS A 20 -3.02 11.60 -10.22
CA LYS A 20 -2.26 10.38 -9.93
C LYS A 20 -1.50 10.61 -8.62
N GLN A 21 -1.95 9.96 -7.54
CA GLN A 21 -1.30 10.09 -6.24
C GLN A 21 0.14 9.59 -6.39
N LYS A 22 1.09 10.32 -5.83
CA LYS A 22 2.50 9.88 -5.84
C LYS A 22 2.63 8.65 -4.93
N PRO A 23 3.44 7.65 -5.29
CA PRO A 23 3.71 6.51 -4.42
C PRO A 23 4.24 7.02 -3.08
N LYS A 24 3.60 6.59 -1.98
CA LYS A 24 3.94 6.99 -0.61
C LYS A 24 4.88 5.98 0.06
N TYR A 25 4.89 4.74 -0.41
CA TYR A 25 5.74 3.67 0.09
C TYR A 25 6.84 3.35 -0.91
N ILE A 26 8.07 3.34 -0.42
CA ILE A 26 9.20 2.67 -1.07
C ILE A 26 9.33 1.27 -0.49
N TYR A 27 10.00 0.36 -1.21
CA TYR A 27 10.36 -0.94 -0.65
C TYR A 27 11.87 -1.08 -0.46
N LYS A 28 12.26 -2.03 0.40
CA LYS A 28 13.65 -2.46 0.57
C LYS A 28 13.69 -3.96 0.75
N ILE A 29 14.47 -4.64 -0.07
CA ILE A 29 14.80 -6.06 0.16
C ILE A 29 15.99 -6.10 1.12
N VAL A 30 15.90 -6.94 2.15
CA VAL A 30 16.89 -7.09 3.22
C VAL A 30 17.12 -8.56 3.51
N LYS A 31 18.30 -8.90 4.04
CA LYS A 31 18.57 -10.26 4.53
C LYS A 31 17.90 -10.56 5.87
N GLU A 32 17.71 -9.53 6.70
CA GLU A 32 17.05 -9.63 8.00
C GLU A 32 16.11 -8.44 8.22
N LEU A 33 14.92 -8.70 8.76
CA LEU A 33 13.96 -7.64 9.06
C LEU A 33 14.46 -6.71 10.18
N PRO A 34 14.36 -5.38 10.02
CA PRO A 34 14.85 -4.46 11.03
C PRO A 34 14.00 -4.53 12.32
N PHE A 35 14.66 -4.50 13.47
CA PHE A 35 13.97 -4.38 14.76
C PHE A 35 13.16 -3.07 14.87
N SER A 36 13.61 -1.98 14.23
CA SER A 36 12.92 -0.69 14.20
C SER A 36 12.67 -0.24 12.76
N PRO A 37 11.55 -0.64 12.13
CA PRO A 37 11.24 -0.25 10.75
C PRO A 37 10.91 1.24 10.66
N LYS A 38 11.26 1.87 9.53
CA LYS A 38 10.90 3.27 9.26
C LYS A 38 9.47 3.39 8.73
N ASN A 39 8.84 4.54 8.96
CA ASN A 39 7.57 4.89 8.32
C ASN A 39 7.74 4.89 6.80
N ASN A 40 6.69 4.54 6.06
CA ASN A 40 6.67 4.64 4.60
C ASN A 40 7.69 3.77 3.87
N VAL A 41 8.23 2.74 4.55
CA VAL A 41 9.08 1.71 3.96
C VAL A 41 8.40 0.35 4.13
N PHE A 42 8.30 -0.39 3.02
CA PHE A 42 7.86 -1.77 3.00
C PHE A 42 9.10 -2.67 2.89
N TYR A 43 9.52 -3.26 4.01
CA TYR A 43 10.67 -4.16 4.06
C TYR A 43 10.26 -5.54 3.62
N ILE A 44 11.13 -6.21 2.88
CA ILE A 44 10.92 -7.55 2.36
C ILE A 44 12.17 -8.34 2.70
N GLU A 45 11.99 -9.43 3.41
CA GLU A 45 13.06 -10.33 3.78
C GLU A 45 13.15 -11.43 2.73
N GLY A 46 14.34 -11.63 2.17
CA GLY A 46 14.53 -12.61 1.12
C GLY A 46 15.88 -12.57 0.42
N ASP A 47 15.97 -13.34 -0.66
CA ASP A 47 17.06 -13.29 -1.62
C ASP A 47 16.61 -12.62 -2.92
N GLU A 48 17.04 -11.37 -3.09
CA GLU A 48 16.78 -10.60 -4.31
C GLU A 48 17.31 -11.29 -5.58
N LYS A 49 18.44 -12.02 -5.50
CA LYS A 49 19.04 -12.67 -6.67
C LYS A 49 18.19 -13.83 -7.18
N ASN A 50 17.52 -14.53 -6.28
CA ASN A 50 16.70 -15.70 -6.60
C ASN A 50 15.20 -15.37 -6.68
N ASN A 51 14.82 -14.11 -6.43
CA ASN A 51 13.44 -13.67 -6.34
C ASN A 51 12.63 -14.51 -5.33
N ASP A 52 13.27 -14.86 -4.21
CA ASP A 52 12.71 -15.69 -3.15
C ASP A 52 12.50 -14.84 -1.89
N TYR A 53 11.25 -14.72 -1.44
CA TYR A 53 10.85 -13.82 -0.36
C TYR A 53 9.91 -14.51 0.61
N TRP A 54 10.18 -14.37 1.91
CA TRP A 54 9.48 -15.15 2.92
C TRP A 54 8.64 -14.29 3.88
N TYR A 55 9.11 -13.09 4.25
CA TYR A 55 8.36 -12.17 5.11
C TYR A 55 8.43 -10.74 4.61
N ALA A 56 7.39 -9.95 4.91
CA ALA A 56 7.44 -8.50 4.77
C ALA A 56 7.10 -7.80 6.08
N LEU A 57 7.62 -6.59 6.27
CA LEU A 57 7.41 -5.76 7.45
C LEU A 57 7.16 -4.31 7.06
N MET A 58 6.13 -3.71 7.67
CA MET A 58 5.88 -2.28 7.59
C MET A 58 5.32 -1.74 8.90
N ILE A 59 5.39 -0.43 9.08
CA ILE A 59 4.58 0.25 10.09
C ILE A 59 3.15 0.36 9.57
N CYS A 60 2.17 0.00 10.40
CA CYS A 60 0.76 0.05 10.05
C CYS A 60 0.34 1.49 9.65
N PRO A 61 -0.24 1.69 8.45
CA PRO A 61 -0.54 3.01 7.92
C PRO A 61 -1.69 3.73 8.64
N CYS A 62 -2.44 3.06 9.52
CA CYS A 62 -3.60 3.64 10.21
C CYS A 62 -3.23 4.66 11.30
N GLY A 63 -1.94 4.86 11.58
CA GLY A 63 -1.47 5.79 12.61
C GLY A 63 -1.22 5.16 13.99
N CYS A 64 -1.55 3.89 14.21
CA CYS A 64 -1.28 3.19 15.49
C CYS A 64 0.22 2.89 15.71
N LYS A 65 1.06 3.09 14.68
CA LYS A 65 2.52 2.89 14.69
C LYS A 65 3.00 1.46 15.02
N GLN A 66 2.10 0.49 15.08
CA GLN A 66 2.48 -0.90 15.32
C GLN A 66 3.07 -1.55 14.07
N LYS A 67 3.96 -2.52 14.29
CA LYS A 67 4.51 -3.38 13.24
C LYS A 67 3.44 -4.28 12.65
N LEU A 68 3.50 -4.43 11.33
CA LEU A 68 2.68 -5.34 10.54
C LEU A 68 3.60 -6.25 9.75
N THR A 69 3.64 -7.52 10.14
CA THR A 69 4.39 -8.57 9.43
C THR A 69 3.44 -9.35 8.55
N LEU A 70 3.85 -9.63 7.32
CA LEU A 70 3.10 -10.41 6.34
C LEU A 70 3.91 -11.67 5.99
N ASN A 71 3.23 -12.81 5.90
CA ASN A 71 3.80 -14.03 5.34
C ASN A 71 3.79 -13.95 3.82
N LEU A 72 4.93 -14.22 3.17
CA LEU A 72 5.05 -14.27 1.71
C LEU A 72 5.20 -15.70 1.18
N ILE A 73 5.39 -16.68 2.07
CA ILE A 73 5.46 -18.11 1.73
C ILE A 73 4.03 -18.60 1.41
N ASP A 74 3.85 -19.22 0.26
CA ASP A 74 2.55 -19.60 -0.30
C ASP A 74 1.92 -20.86 0.31
N ASP A 75 2.71 -21.66 1.04
CA ASP A 75 2.29 -22.89 1.72
C ASP A 75 1.35 -22.66 2.93
N VAL A 76 1.38 -21.47 3.54
CA VAL A 76 0.62 -21.19 4.79
C VAL A 76 -0.22 -19.93 4.64
N ARG A 77 -1.51 -20.01 4.99
CA ARG A 77 -2.44 -18.88 4.93
C ARG A 77 -2.59 -18.17 6.29
N PRO A 78 -2.84 -16.85 6.30
CA PRO A 78 -2.84 -15.96 5.14
C PRO A 78 -1.43 -15.70 4.63
N CYS A 79 -1.28 -15.59 3.31
CA CYS A 79 -0.05 -15.18 2.66
C CYS A 79 -0.35 -14.11 1.60
N TRP A 80 0.68 -13.35 1.26
CA TRP A 80 0.64 -12.27 0.31
C TRP A 80 1.72 -12.43 -0.74
N SER A 81 1.42 -12.07 -1.98
CA SER A 81 2.37 -11.93 -3.05
C SER A 81 2.77 -10.47 -3.19
N VAL A 82 4.02 -10.24 -3.56
CA VAL A 82 4.56 -8.91 -3.83
C VAL A 82 4.95 -8.82 -5.29
N ASN A 83 4.55 -7.73 -5.95
CA ASN A 83 4.93 -7.40 -7.32
C ASN A 83 5.77 -6.13 -7.35
N PHE A 84 6.83 -6.13 -8.14
CA PHE A 84 7.76 -5.01 -8.30
C PHE A 84 7.71 -4.51 -9.74
N GLU A 85 7.12 -3.34 -9.94
CA GLU A 85 7.06 -2.70 -11.26
C GLU A 85 7.71 -1.32 -11.18
N ASN A 86 8.75 -1.07 -11.98
CA ASN A 86 9.40 0.25 -12.07
C ASN A 86 9.84 0.79 -10.69
N ASN A 87 10.43 -0.04 -9.83
CA ASN A 87 10.81 0.29 -8.45
C ASN A 87 9.62 0.64 -7.53
N ILE A 88 8.42 0.18 -7.85
CA ILE A 88 7.21 0.39 -7.06
C ILE A 88 6.66 -0.96 -6.61
N VAL A 89 6.32 -1.05 -5.32
CA VAL A 89 5.77 -2.27 -4.71
C VAL A 89 4.24 -2.30 -4.76
N SER A 90 3.68 -3.45 -5.10
CA SER A 90 2.26 -3.77 -4.89
C SER A 90 2.14 -5.08 -4.13
N VAL A 91 1.14 -5.18 -3.26
CA VAL A 91 0.88 -6.36 -2.42
C VAL A 91 -0.53 -6.85 -2.68
N SER A 92 -0.67 -8.16 -2.86
CA SER A 92 -1.95 -8.84 -3.10
C SER A 92 -2.03 -10.13 -2.30
N PRO A 93 -3.18 -10.51 -1.73
CA PRO A 93 -4.46 -9.78 -1.74
C PRO A 93 -4.42 -8.55 -0.81
N SER A 94 -5.58 -7.94 -0.51
CA SER A 94 -5.67 -6.88 0.48
C SER A 94 -5.08 -7.32 1.82
N ILE A 95 -4.49 -6.38 2.53
CA ILE A 95 -3.93 -6.62 3.86
C ILE A 95 -5.03 -6.38 4.88
N TRP A 96 -5.50 -7.45 5.51
CA TRP A 96 -6.46 -7.38 6.60
C TRP A 96 -5.80 -7.82 7.89
N ARG A 97 -5.55 -6.85 8.78
CA ARG A 97 -5.07 -7.13 10.12
C ARG A 97 -6.25 -7.55 10.99
N THR A 98 -6.26 -8.75 11.53
CA THR A 98 -7.40 -9.24 12.36
C THR A 98 -7.27 -8.90 13.84
N LYS A 99 -6.06 -8.57 14.29
CA LYS A 99 -5.74 -8.17 15.68
C LYS A 99 -5.41 -6.67 15.76
N ASN A 100 -5.48 -6.11 16.97
CA ASN A 100 -5.16 -4.70 17.27
C ASN A 100 -6.05 -3.70 16.52
N CYS A 101 -5.49 -2.82 15.68
CA CYS A 101 -6.23 -1.73 15.02
C CYS A 101 -7.21 -2.17 13.93
N LYS A 102 -7.24 -3.46 13.58
CA LYS A 102 -8.15 -4.04 12.58
C LYS A 102 -8.14 -3.38 11.20
N SER A 103 -7.02 -2.75 10.82
CA SER A 103 -6.89 -2.04 9.54
C SER A 103 -7.07 -2.98 8.36
N HIS A 104 -7.81 -2.53 7.34
CA HIS A 104 -8.00 -3.22 6.07
C HIS A 104 -7.70 -2.26 4.91
N PHE A 105 -6.73 -2.62 4.08
CA PHE A 105 -6.30 -1.78 2.96
C PHE A 105 -5.60 -2.60 1.88
N TRP A 106 -5.49 -2.03 0.69
CA TRP A 106 -4.60 -2.46 -0.36
C TRP A 106 -3.32 -1.63 -0.35
N LEU A 107 -2.19 -2.25 -0.68
CA LEU A 107 -0.97 -1.53 -1.04
C LEU A 107 -0.75 -1.71 -2.55
N LYS A 108 -1.20 -0.76 -3.36
CA LYS A 108 -1.11 -0.81 -4.82
C LYS A 108 -0.22 0.30 -5.31
N ARG A 109 0.81 -0.05 -6.08
CA ARG A 109 1.76 0.92 -6.65
C ARG A 109 2.32 1.89 -5.59
N GLY A 110 2.70 1.37 -4.44
CA GLY A 110 3.24 2.15 -3.33
C GLY A 110 2.22 3.08 -2.65
N ILE A 111 0.93 2.93 -2.94
CA ILE A 111 -0.16 3.75 -2.36
C ILE A 111 -1.03 2.85 -1.50
N VAL A 112 -1.36 3.34 -0.31
CA VAL A 112 -2.35 2.70 0.56
C VAL A 112 -3.74 3.14 0.09
N ASP A 113 -4.53 2.18 -0.35
CA ASP A 113 -5.91 2.34 -0.80
C ASP A 113 -6.82 1.62 0.20
N TRP A 114 -7.56 2.41 0.97
CA TRP A 114 -8.37 1.90 2.08
C TRP A 114 -9.65 1.24 1.54
N VAL A 115 -10.07 0.14 2.19
CA VAL A 115 -11.32 -0.55 1.89
C VAL A 115 -12.42 -0.04 2.81
#